data_AF-A0A1X9YR75-F1
#
_entry.id   AF-A0A1X9YR75-F1
#
_cell.length_a   1.000
_cell.length_b   1.000
_cell.length_c   1.000
_cell.angle_alpha   90.00
_cell.angle_beta   90.00
_cell.angle_gamma   90.00
#
_symmetry.space_group_name_H-M   'P 1'
#
loop_
_entity.id
_entity.type
_entity.pdbx_description
1 polymer ?
#
loop_
_entity_poly.entity_id
_entity_poly.type
_entity_poly.pdbx_seq_one_letter_code
_entity_poly.pdbx_strand_id
1 'polypeptide(L)'
;MTDTGIKRKPRIIFRADGGASIGLGHVVRTLALAQMLSSDFECIFAIQQPSKELQQQISEVCDGLISLPACTPEEERFVHELDAYISEEEIVVLDGYSFGTAYQKSIKAKGATLVCIDDIHHYPFVADAVINHGTLDPAPYQVAYFTKLLLGLKYALLRPPFLAKDNKVKTGKGIFLCFGGSDPQNLTQRYLSFIIDAGIKAPVQVVVGSAYTYFDELQAYVRQQRKDIKITLHQNVSAQELAQVIGSCKIAVVPGSSIALECAGLGLHLVCGYYVDNQKGILKMLTDAGVAVNLGNLQEASSDMFSEALLQAQQQGKEVTGQLFAGNSPAHNLLKEFKKLSTAAQLQIREAQEADVELYFNWANDPETRANAINQDPILYNSHVQWYNGKIKSAQSYLYLLSLQDAPVGQVRFDAEGDAFLIDYSVAPEHRGLGLGRSGLIKAIEQLKKAESAAPLLLKALVKDTNVASKAVFESLHFKRTGHESINQEDYTQYELRIA
;
A
#
# COMPACT_ATOMS: atom_id res chain seq x y z
N MET A 1 39.20 -5.97 14.60
CA MET A 1 38.57 -5.22 13.49
C MET A 1 37.30 -4.64 14.07
N THR A 2 37.23 -3.31 14.14
CA THR A 2 36.10 -2.58 14.71
C THR A 2 34.87 -2.80 13.84
N ASP A 3 33.93 -3.57 14.36
CA ASP A 3 32.56 -3.65 13.87
C ASP A 3 31.96 -2.25 13.94
N THR A 4 32.04 -1.52 12.83
CA THR A 4 31.30 -0.28 12.65
C THR A 4 29.85 -0.71 12.53
N GLY A 5 29.14 -0.81 13.66
CA GLY A 5 27.76 -1.28 13.82
C GLY A 5 26.72 -0.42 13.10
N ILE A 6 26.94 -0.14 11.82
CA ILE A 6 25.97 0.39 10.88
C ILE A 6 25.05 -0.78 10.58
N LYS A 7 23.93 -0.87 11.31
CA LYS A 7 22.82 -1.76 10.93
C LYS A 7 22.47 -1.47 9.48
N ARG A 8 22.72 -2.44 8.60
CA ARG A 8 22.34 -2.36 7.19
C ARG A 8 20.82 -2.17 7.12
N LYS A 9 20.37 -1.19 6.33
CA LYS A 9 18.93 -0.97 6.12
C LYS A 9 18.33 -2.23 5.51
N PRO A 10 17.11 -2.64 5.91
CA PRO A 10 16.38 -3.69 5.22
C PRO A 10 16.21 -3.32 3.74
N ARG A 11 16.29 -4.31 2.86
CA ARG A 11 16.27 -4.11 1.42
C ARG A 11 14.88 -4.29 0.84
N ILE A 12 14.50 -3.38 -0.05
CA ILE A 12 13.29 -3.48 -0.88
C ILE A 12 13.70 -3.60 -2.34
N ILE A 13 13.18 -4.60 -3.05
CA ILE A 13 13.30 -4.74 -4.50
C ILE A 13 11.97 -4.36 -5.14
N PHE A 14 11.95 -3.23 -5.83
CA PHE A 14 10.82 -2.75 -6.61
C PHE A 14 10.88 -3.33 -8.02
N ARG A 15 9.81 -3.95 -8.49
CA ARG A 15 9.71 -4.54 -9.82
C ARG A 15 8.54 -3.91 -10.57
N ALA A 16 8.88 -3.13 -11.59
CA ALA A 16 7.93 -2.53 -12.51
C ALA A 16 8.55 -2.40 -13.90
N ASP A 17 7.74 -2.47 -14.95
CA ASP A 17 8.16 -2.15 -16.31
C ASP A 17 7.56 -0.83 -16.77
N GLY A 18 8.29 -0.15 -17.66
CA GLY A 18 7.84 1.07 -18.30
C GLY A 18 8.63 1.35 -19.56
N GLY A 19 8.00 2.02 -20.52
CA GLY A 19 8.61 2.33 -21.80
C GLY A 19 7.61 2.97 -22.77
N ALA A 20 8.03 3.19 -24.01
CA ALA A 20 7.19 3.86 -25.02
C ALA A 20 5.87 3.11 -25.32
N SER A 21 5.88 1.76 -25.25
CA SER A 21 4.71 0.92 -25.53
C SER A 21 3.74 0.78 -24.36
N ILE A 22 4.26 0.68 -23.13
CA ILE A 22 3.46 0.39 -21.91
C ILE A 22 3.13 1.69 -21.13
N GLY A 23 3.84 2.78 -21.44
CA GLY A 23 3.82 4.00 -20.65
C GLY A 23 4.78 3.94 -19.47
N LEU A 24 4.92 5.07 -18.76
CA LEU A 24 5.83 5.21 -17.61
C LEU A 24 5.10 5.24 -16.26
N GLY A 25 3.79 5.02 -16.23
CA GLY A 25 2.96 5.18 -15.03
C GLY A 25 3.40 4.31 -13.85
N HIS A 26 3.63 3.01 -14.10
CA HIS A 26 4.10 2.06 -13.08
C HIS A 26 5.47 2.46 -12.52
N VAL A 27 6.42 2.79 -13.39
CA VAL A 27 7.76 3.22 -12.95
C VAL A 27 7.69 4.50 -12.11
N VAL A 28 6.95 5.52 -12.56
CA VAL A 28 6.84 6.79 -11.83
C VAL A 28 6.20 6.60 -10.46
N ARG A 29 5.10 5.85 -10.35
CA ARG A 29 4.43 5.62 -9.04
C ARG A 29 5.24 4.70 -8.13
N THR A 30 5.96 3.75 -8.69
CA THR A 30 6.88 2.87 -7.94
C THR A 30 8.09 3.65 -7.41
N LEU A 31 8.68 4.54 -8.22
CA LEU A 31 9.74 5.43 -7.76
C LEU A 31 9.25 6.41 -6.68
N ALA A 32 8.00 6.88 -6.78
CA ALA A 32 7.40 7.67 -5.70
C ALA A 32 7.37 6.89 -4.38
N LEU A 33 6.95 5.62 -4.41
CA LEU A 33 6.99 4.75 -3.22
C LEU A 33 8.42 4.52 -2.71
N ALA A 34 9.38 4.23 -3.60
CA ALA A 34 10.79 4.08 -3.22
C ALA A 34 11.31 5.32 -2.50
N GLN A 35 11.00 6.51 -3.02
CA GLN A 35 11.42 7.77 -2.41
C GLN A 35 10.73 8.05 -1.06
N MET A 36 9.50 7.57 -0.85
CA MET A 36 8.83 7.64 0.46
C MET A 36 9.48 6.75 1.52
N LEU A 37 10.19 5.69 1.11
CA LEU A 37 10.74 4.65 1.98
C LEU A 37 12.26 4.73 2.16
N SER A 38 12.96 5.47 1.31
CA SER A 38 14.43 5.51 1.23
C SER A 38 15.14 5.98 2.50
N SER A 39 14.43 6.67 3.42
CA SER A 39 15.00 7.05 4.72
C SER A 39 15.36 5.83 5.58
N ASP A 40 14.57 4.75 5.50
CA ASP A 40 14.67 3.59 6.39
C ASP A 40 15.01 2.29 5.66
N PHE A 41 14.90 2.27 4.33
CA PHE A 41 15.13 1.08 3.50
C PHE A 41 16.21 1.32 2.45
N GLU A 42 16.95 0.27 2.08
CA GLU A 42 17.78 0.22 0.87
C GLU A 42 16.85 -0.11 -0.31
N CYS A 43 16.73 0.81 -1.28
CA CYS A 43 15.79 0.68 -2.39
C CYS A 43 16.51 0.24 -3.66
N ILE A 44 16.16 -0.93 -4.19
CA ILE A 44 16.69 -1.48 -5.45
C ILE A 44 15.56 -1.57 -6.45
N PHE A 45 15.78 -1.16 -7.70
CA PHE A 45 14.77 -1.23 -8.75
C PHE A 45 15.13 -2.30 -9.78
N ALA A 46 14.22 -3.22 -10.07
CA ALA A 46 14.31 -4.23 -11.10
C ALA A 46 13.39 -3.90 -12.27
N ILE A 47 13.93 -3.90 -13.49
CA ILE A 47 13.21 -3.53 -14.71
C ILE A 47 13.81 -4.22 -15.92
N GLN A 48 12.97 -4.63 -16.88
CA GLN A 48 13.45 -5.23 -18.12
C GLN A 48 13.94 -4.15 -19.09
N GLN A 49 15.17 -4.34 -19.60
CA GLN A 49 15.77 -3.52 -20.67
C GLN A 49 15.47 -1.99 -20.59
N PRO A 50 15.75 -1.32 -19.47
CA PRO A 50 15.46 0.10 -19.32
C PRO A 50 16.28 0.95 -20.30
N SER A 51 15.69 2.00 -20.87
CA SER A 51 16.42 3.00 -21.64
C SER A 51 17.43 3.74 -20.75
N LYS A 52 18.45 4.39 -21.34
CA LYS A 52 19.47 5.12 -20.56
C LYS A 52 18.86 6.22 -19.69
N GLU A 53 17.85 6.88 -20.21
CA GLU A 53 17.11 7.94 -19.51
C GLU A 53 16.40 7.37 -18.28
N LEU A 54 15.78 6.20 -18.42
CA LEU A 54 15.10 5.53 -17.31
C LEU A 54 16.09 5.00 -16.26
N GLN A 55 17.25 4.48 -16.70
CA GLN A 55 18.32 4.09 -15.80
C GLN A 55 18.80 5.27 -14.94
N GLN A 56 18.94 6.45 -15.56
CA GLN A 56 19.31 7.69 -14.86
C GLN A 56 18.21 8.14 -13.88
N GLN A 57 16.95 8.12 -14.28
CA GLN A 57 15.83 8.46 -13.38
C GLN A 57 15.76 7.53 -12.17
N ILE A 58 16.02 6.23 -12.36
CA ILE A 58 16.04 5.26 -11.28
C ILE A 58 17.21 5.52 -10.33
N SER A 59 18.42 5.79 -10.85
CA SER A 59 19.62 6.00 -10.01
C SER A 59 19.59 7.30 -9.20
N GLU A 60 18.73 8.26 -9.57
CA GLU A 60 18.47 9.46 -8.76
C GLU A 60 17.64 9.19 -7.50
N VAL A 61 16.95 8.05 -7.43
CA VAL A 61 15.99 7.70 -6.35
C VAL A 61 16.42 6.45 -5.59
N CYS A 62 16.85 5.41 -6.30
CA CYS A 62 17.16 4.10 -5.75
C CYS A 62 18.68 3.91 -5.55
N ASP A 63 19.04 3.14 -4.52
CA ASP A 63 20.42 2.78 -4.20
C ASP A 63 21.03 1.80 -5.22
N GLY A 64 20.19 1.11 -6.01
CA GLY A 64 20.65 0.18 -7.03
C GLY A 64 19.61 -0.13 -8.12
N LEU A 65 20.12 -0.69 -9.21
CA LEU A 65 19.35 -1.09 -10.39
C LEU A 65 19.70 -2.53 -10.79
N ILE A 66 18.68 -3.34 -11.01
CA ILE A 66 18.76 -4.67 -11.60
C ILE A 66 18.14 -4.59 -13.01
N SER A 67 18.99 -4.59 -14.02
CA SER A 67 18.55 -4.67 -15.41
C SER A 67 18.26 -6.13 -15.78
N LEU A 68 16.99 -6.46 -15.90
CA LEU A 68 16.52 -7.79 -16.28
C LEU A 68 16.57 -7.98 -17.81
N PRO A 69 16.82 -9.20 -18.30
CA PRO A 69 16.62 -9.52 -19.71
C PRO A 69 15.15 -9.32 -20.10
N ALA A 70 14.88 -8.91 -21.34
CA ALA A 70 13.50 -8.88 -21.84
C ALA A 70 12.87 -10.26 -21.69
N CYS A 71 11.64 -10.31 -21.22
CA CYS A 71 10.86 -11.52 -21.01
C CYS A 71 9.38 -11.19 -21.09
N THR A 72 8.64 -11.88 -21.97
CA THR A 72 7.19 -11.70 -22.02
C THR A 72 6.50 -12.54 -20.94
N PRO A 73 5.30 -12.15 -20.48
CA PRO A 73 4.58 -12.88 -19.43
C PRO A 73 4.23 -14.33 -19.79
N GLU A 74 4.21 -14.67 -21.08
CA GLU A 74 3.91 -16.01 -21.60
C GLU A 74 5.10 -16.97 -21.49
N GLU A 75 6.32 -16.45 -21.31
CA GLU A 75 7.52 -17.27 -21.17
C GLU A 75 7.62 -17.86 -19.75
N GLU A 76 7.89 -19.18 -19.63
CA GLU A 76 7.98 -19.86 -18.33
C GLU A 76 9.01 -19.22 -17.37
N ARG A 77 10.09 -18.66 -17.92
CA ARG A 77 11.14 -18.02 -17.11
C ARG A 77 10.69 -16.70 -16.47
N PHE A 78 9.60 -16.09 -16.93
CA PHE A 78 9.12 -14.79 -16.44
C PHE A 78 8.86 -14.83 -14.94
N VAL A 79 8.20 -15.89 -14.45
CA VAL A 79 7.86 -16.04 -13.02
C VAL A 79 9.08 -16.27 -12.13
N HIS A 80 10.26 -16.53 -12.71
CA HIS A 80 11.50 -16.79 -12.00
C HIS A 80 12.58 -15.72 -12.23
N GLU A 81 12.26 -14.61 -12.92
CA GLU A 81 13.27 -13.60 -13.30
C GLU A 81 13.93 -12.91 -12.10
N LEU A 82 13.27 -12.92 -10.93
CA LEU A 82 13.79 -12.37 -9.67
C LEU A 82 14.49 -13.39 -8.77
N ASP A 83 14.42 -14.69 -9.06
CA ASP A 83 14.88 -15.76 -8.16
C ASP A 83 16.32 -15.63 -7.68
N ALA A 84 17.19 -15.06 -8.52
CA ALA A 84 18.61 -14.88 -8.23
C ALA A 84 18.91 -13.67 -7.32
N TYR A 85 17.91 -12.83 -7.06
CA TYR A 85 18.05 -11.55 -6.36
C TYR A 85 17.29 -11.49 -5.03
N ILE A 86 16.46 -12.50 -4.74
CA ILE A 86 15.54 -12.48 -3.60
C ILE A 86 15.79 -13.66 -2.65
N SER A 87 15.65 -13.39 -1.36
CA SER A 87 15.68 -14.33 -0.25
C SER A 87 14.61 -13.96 0.79
N GLU A 88 14.64 -14.57 1.98
CA GLU A 88 13.73 -14.24 3.08
C GLU A 88 13.99 -12.85 3.71
N GLU A 89 15.14 -12.23 3.41
CA GLU A 89 15.53 -10.93 3.97
C GLU A 89 14.91 -9.74 3.22
N GLU A 90 14.49 -9.94 1.97
CA GLU A 90 13.97 -8.87 1.11
C GLU A 90 12.46 -8.69 1.21
N ILE A 91 12.03 -7.42 1.06
CA ILE A 91 10.68 -7.09 0.66
C ILE A 91 10.66 -6.87 -0.86
N VAL A 92 9.77 -7.55 -1.57
CA VAL A 92 9.56 -7.35 -3.01
C VAL A 92 8.28 -6.56 -3.21
N VAL A 93 8.35 -5.50 -4.01
CA VAL A 93 7.18 -4.70 -4.42
C VAL A 93 6.93 -4.90 -5.91
N LEU A 94 5.75 -5.41 -6.28
CA LEU A 94 5.36 -5.60 -7.69
C LEU A 94 4.38 -4.51 -8.13
N ASP A 95 4.63 -3.90 -9.28
CA ASP A 95 3.72 -2.93 -9.91
C ASP A 95 3.62 -3.16 -11.41
N GLY A 96 2.55 -3.84 -11.83
CA GLY A 96 2.29 -4.15 -13.23
C GLY A 96 1.23 -5.23 -13.40
N TYR A 97 0.53 -5.20 -14.54
CA TYR A 97 -0.62 -6.08 -14.79
C TYR A 97 -0.26 -7.54 -15.06
N SER A 98 1.01 -7.83 -15.36
CA SER A 98 1.47 -9.17 -15.71
C SER A 98 1.92 -10.01 -14.50
N PHE A 99 2.00 -9.42 -13.32
CA PHE A 99 2.49 -10.09 -12.10
C PHE A 99 1.39 -10.90 -11.40
N GLY A 100 0.86 -11.89 -12.12
CA GLY A 100 -0.22 -12.76 -11.64
C GLY A 100 0.18 -13.69 -10.49
N THR A 101 -0.79 -14.47 -9.98
CA THR A 101 -0.63 -15.32 -8.79
C THR A 101 0.56 -16.29 -8.86
N ALA A 102 0.90 -16.82 -10.03
CA ALA A 102 2.05 -17.72 -10.20
C ALA A 102 3.38 -17.00 -9.90
N TYR A 103 3.55 -15.78 -10.41
CA TYR A 103 4.72 -14.93 -10.14
C TYR A 103 4.82 -14.61 -8.64
N GLN A 104 3.70 -14.22 -8.03
CA GLN A 104 3.62 -13.95 -6.59
C GLN A 104 4.01 -15.17 -5.76
N LYS A 105 3.54 -16.36 -6.13
CA LYS A 105 3.90 -17.63 -5.45
C LYS A 105 5.39 -17.96 -5.57
N SER A 106 6.01 -17.68 -6.72
CA SER A 106 7.46 -17.86 -6.91
C SER A 106 8.26 -17.06 -5.88
N ILE A 107 7.91 -15.77 -5.71
CA ILE A 107 8.54 -14.91 -4.70
C ILE A 107 8.30 -15.43 -3.29
N LYS A 108 7.05 -15.77 -2.95
CA LYS A 108 6.72 -16.29 -1.61
C LYS A 108 7.43 -17.61 -1.30
N ALA A 109 7.70 -18.45 -2.31
CA ALA A 109 8.45 -19.69 -2.14
C ALA A 109 9.91 -19.45 -1.72
N LYS A 110 10.48 -18.26 -1.98
CA LYS A 110 11.80 -17.85 -1.50
C LYS A 110 11.78 -17.30 -0.06
N GLY A 111 10.61 -17.21 0.57
CA GLY A 111 10.43 -16.63 1.90
C GLY A 111 10.32 -15.11 1.92
N ALA A 112 10.47 -14.44 0.77
CA ALA A 112 10.42 -12.99 0.68
C ALA A 112 9.06 -12.42 1.11
N THR A 113 9.09 -11.25 1.73
CA THR A 113 7.87 -10.48 1.98
C THR A 113 7.43 -9.83 0.68
N LEU A 114 6.14 -9.88 0.36
CA LEU A 114 5.60 -9.43 -0.92
C LEU A 114 4.55 -8.35 -0.73
N VAL A 115 4.70 -7.25 -1.48
CA VAL A 115 3.72 -6.17 -1.60
C VAL A 115 3.35 -6.01 -3.07
N CYS A 116 2.07 -5.88 -3.38
CA CYS A 116 1.61 -5.56 -4.74
C CYS A 116 0.97 -4.18 -4.79
N ILE A 117 1.20 -3.44 -5.87
CA ILE A 117 0.42 -2.25 -6.24
C ILE A 117 -0.60 -2.71 -7.29
N ASP A 118 -1.88 -2.45 -7.06
CA ASP A 118 -2.98 -2.89 -7.92
C ASP A 118 -4.03 -1.80 -8.13
N ASP A 119 -4.66 -1.84 -9.29
CA ASP A 119 -5.78 -1.00 -9.71
C ASP A 119 -6.78 -1.74 -10.62
N ILE A 120 -6.63 -3.07 -10.80
CA ILE A 120 -7.47 -3.86 -11.72
C ILE A 120 -8.08 -5.14 -11.13
N HIS A 121 -7.60 -5.63 -9.98
CA HIS A 121 -8.19 -6.79 -9.27
C HIS A 121 -8.21 -8.10 -10.07
N HIS A 122 -7.27 -8.28 -11.01
CA HIS A 122 -7.38 -9.33 -12.04
C HIS A 122 -7.09 -10.75 -11.52
N TYR A 123 -6.38 -10.90 -10.41
CA TYR A 123 -5.94 -12.20 -9.92
C TYR A 123 -6.09 -12.33 -8.40
N PRO A 124 -6.18 -13.57 -7.88
CA PRO A 124 -6.00 -13.83 -6.45
C PRO A 124 -4.62 -13.38 -5.98
N PHE A 125 -4.56 -12.59 -4.92
CA PHE A 125 -3.31 -12.11 -4.33
C PHE A 125 -2.85 -13.01 -3.18
N VAL A 126 -1.57 -13.38 -3.22
CA VAL A 126 -0.86 -14.07 -2.13
C VAL A 126 0.23 -13.18 -1.52
N ALA A 127 0.11 -11.87 -1.74
CA ALA A 127 0.99 -10.85 -1.17
C ALA A 127 0.69 -10.63 0.33
N ASP A 128 1.69 -10.22 1.11
CA ASP A 128 1.52 -9.82 2.51
C ASP A 128 0.72 -8.51 2.61
N ALA A 129 0.85 -7.63 1.61
CA ALA A 129 0.02 -6.44 1.47
C ALA A 129 -0.30 -6.10 0.00
N VAL A 130 -1.44 -5.46 -0.22
CA VAL A 130 -1.81 -4.88 -1.54
C VAL A 130 -2.13 -3.41 -1.34
N ILE A 131 -1.50 -2.54 -2.11
CA ILE A 131 -1.73 -1.09 -2.13
C ILE A 131 -2.63 -0.75 -3.30
N ASN A 132 -3.77 -0.11 -3.02
CA ASN A 132 -4.61 0.49 -4.05
C ASN A 132 -5.17 1.83 -3.55
N HIS A 133 -4.63 2.93 -4.10
CA HIS A 133 -5.05 4.27 -3.74
C HIS A 133 -6.32 4.76 -4.47
N GLY A 134 -6.84 3.98 -5.41
CA GLY A 134 -8.01 4.30 -6.25
C GLY A 134 -9.33 3.71 -5.74
N THR A 135 -9.35 2.99 -4.63
CA THR A 135 -10.59 2.41 -4.08
C THR A 135 -10.58 2.39 -2.56
N LEU A 136 -11.76 2.36 -1.95
CA LEU A 136 -11.97 1.97 -0.54
C LEU A 136 -12.70 0.63 -0.41
N ASP A 137 -13.20 0.10 -1.52
CA ASP A 137 -13.98 -1.13 -1.54
C ASP A 137 -13.05 -2.36 -1.61
N PRO A 138 -13.02 -3.20 -0.57
CA PRO A 138 -12.24 -4.43 -0.58
C PRO A 138 -12.95 -5.58 -1.32
N ALA A 139 -14.25 -5.48 -1.64
CA ALA A 139 -15.04 -6.59 -2.15
C ALA A 139 -14.52 -7.22 -3.46
N PRO A 140 -13.93 -6.47 -4.41
CA PRO A 140 -13.37 -7.06 -5.63
C PRO A 140 -12.11 -7.91 -5.40
N TYR A 141 -11.46 -7.80 -4.24
CA TYR A 141 -10.20 -8.47 -3.96
C TYR A 141 -10.39 -9.92 -3.51
N GLN A 142 -9.76 -10.84 -4.25
CA GLN A 142 -9.52 -12.21 -3.78
C GLN A 142 -8.13 -12.28 -3.18
N VAL A 143 -8.01 -12.55 -1.88
CA VAL A 143 -6.75 -12.47 -1.15
C VAL A 143 -6.53 -13.66 -0.21
N ALA A 144 -5.28 -13.95 0.11
CA ALA A 144 -4.95 -14.89 1.18
C ALA A 144 -5.39 -14.36 2.55
N TYR A 145 -5.60 -15.26 3.52
CA TYR A 145 -6.04 -14.90 4.88
C TYR A 145 -5.08 -13.91 5.57
N PHE A 146 -3.81 -13.91 5.19
CA PHE A 146 -2.78 -13.03 5.76
C PHE A 146 -2.58 -11.74 4.96
N THR A 147 -3.24 -11.53 3.83
CA THR A 147 -3.03 -10.34 2.99
C THR A 147 -3.72 -9.13 3.58
N LYS A 148 -2.96 -8.03 3.77
CA LYS A 148 -3.50 -6.76 4.21
C LYS A 148 -3.80 -5.83 3.03
N LEU A 149 -5.04 -5.33 2.94
CA LEU A 149 -5.41 -4.32 1.95
C LEU A 149 -5.13 -2.90 2.47
N LEU A 150 -4.28 -2.17 1.75
CA LEU A 150 -3.90 -0.78 2.00
C LEU A 150 -4.63 0.12 1.00
N LEU A 151 -5.90 0.41 1.32
CA LEU A 151 -6.84 1.08 0.42
C LEU A 151 -7.01 2.59 0.66
N GLY A 152 -7.23 3.32 -0.43
CA GLY A 152 -7.65 4.72 -0.46
C GLY A 152 -6.50 5.75 -0.38
N LEU A 153 -6.89 7.02 -0.38
CA LEU A 153 -5.96 8.16 -0.49
C LEU A 153 -4.94 8.26 0.66
N LYS A 154 -5.22 7.66 1.82
CA LYS A 154 -4.26 7.57 2.93
C LYS A 154 -2.99 6.75 2.59
N TYR A 155 -3.01 6.01 1.48
CA TYR A 155 -1.86 5.30 0.92
C TYR A 155 -1.56 5.74 -0.53
N ALA A 156 -1.95 6.97 -0.90
CA ALA A 156 -1.62 7.55 -2.20
C ALA A 156 -0.10 7.55 -2.45
N LEU A 157 0.29 7.20 -3.68
CA LEU A 157 1.69 7.16 -4.10
C LEU A 157 2.05 8.50 -4.76
N LEU A 158 2.67 9.38 -3.97
CA LEU A 158 3.02 10.76 -4.33
C LEU A 158 4.53 11.01 -4.20
N ARG A 159 5.12 11.67 -5.19
CA ARG A 159 6.52 12.10 -5.09
C ARG A 159 6.66 13.16 -3.99
N PRO A 160 7.81 13.27 -3.29
CA PRO A 160 7.99 14.18 -2.16
C PRO A 160 7.60 15.64 -2.37
N PRO A 161 7.81 16.27 -3.56
CA PRO A 161 7.36 17.64 -3.79
C PRO A 161 5.86 17.87 -3.63
N PHE A 162 5.04 16.81 -3.75
CA PHE A 162 3.57 16.86 -3.68
C PHE A 162 3.02 16.40 -2.32
N LEU A 163 3.89 15.95 -1.42
CA LEU A 163 3.54 15.62 -0.04
C LEU A 163 3.58 16.90 0.80
N ALA A 164 2.52 17.70 0.75
CA ALA A 164 2.45 18.96 1.50
C ALA A 164 2.65 18.71 3.01
N LYS A 165 3.67 19.34 3.60
CA LYS A 165 3.88 19.39 5.07
C LYS A 165 3.11 20.54 5.73
N ASP A 166 2.81 21.58 4.97
CA ASP A 166 2.13 22.77 5.44
C ASP A 166 0.93 23.07 4.54
N ASN A 167 -0.27 23.06 5.11
CA ASN A 167 -1.57 23.41 4.48
C ASN A 167 -1.66 24.89 4.03
N LYS A 168 -0.53 25.57 3.81
CA LYS A 168 -0.41 26.99 3.47
C LYS A 168 0.36 27.22 2.17
N VAL A 169 0.34 26.26 1.24
CA VAL A 169 0.79 26.57 -0.14
C VAL A 169 -0.16 27.64 -0.67
N LYS A 170 0.33 28.88 -0.80
CA LYS A 170 -0.40 29.95 -1.48
C LYS A 170 -0.48 29.57 -2.95
N THR A 171 -1.58 28.95 -3.34
CA THR A 171 -1.88 28.69 -4.75
C THR A 171 -1.96 30.02 -5.50
N GLY A 172 -1.45 30.02 -6.73
CA GLY A 172 -1.49 31.20 -7.60
C GLY A 172 -2.89 31.46 -8.17
N LYS A 173 -2.96 32.11 -9.34
CA LYS A 173 -4.24 32.42 -10.01
C LYS A 173 -4.45 31.67 -11.32
N GLY A 174 -3.48 30.86 -11.74
CA GLY A 174 -3.49 30.19 -13.03
C GLY A 174 -4.36 28.93 -13.10
N ILE A 175 -4.52 28.41 -14.31
CA ILE A 175 -5.08 27.10 -14.61
C ILE A 175 -3.93 26.19 -15.05
N PHE A 176 -3.82 25.03 -14.40
CA PHE A 176 -2.91 23.96 -14.78
C PHE A 176 -3.63 22.98 -15.72
N LEU A 177 -2.98 22.56 -16.79
CA LEU A 177 -3.51 21.63 -17.79
C LEU A 177 -2.49 20.52 -18.06
N CYS A 178 -2.86 19.26 -17.81
CA CYS A 178 -1.98 18.12 -18.06
C CYS A 178 -2.80 16.83 -18.21
N PHE A 179 -2.63 16.12 -19.34
CA PHE A 179 -3.23 14.80 -19.59
C PHE A 179 -2.21 13.65 -19.54
N GLY A 180 -1.08 13.88 -18.89
CA GLY A 180 -0.07 12.86 -18.60
C GLY A 180 1.06 12.78 -19.63
N GLY A 181 1.74 11.64 -19.65
CA GLY A 181 3.01 11.47 -20.34
C GLY A 181 2.91 11.40 -21.88
N SER A 182 1.86 10.76 -22.39
CA SER A 182 1.69 10.46 -23.82
C SER A 182 0.49 11.15 -24.45
N ASP A 183 -0.64 11.29 -23.74
CA ASP A 183 -1.89 11.88 -24.23
C ASP A 183 -2.20 11.55 -25.71
N PRO A 184 -2.40 10.26 -26.03
CA PRO A 184 -2.51 9.79 -27.42
C PRO A 184 -3.76 10.31 -28.15
N GLN A 185 -4.73 10.86 -27.42
CA GLN A 185 -5.98 11.41 -27.96
C GLN A 185 -5.92 12.93 -28.13
N ASN A 186 -4.76 13.56 -27.88
CA ASN A 186 -4.57 15.01 -27.95
C ASN A 186 -5.61 15.79 -27.11
N LEU A 187 -5.94 15.28 -25.92
CA LEU A 187 -6.87 15.93 -24.99
C LEU A 187 -6.30 17.26 -24.50
N THR A 188 -4.97 17.38 -24.39
CA THR A 188 -4.29 18.62 -24.03
C THR A 188 -4.69 19.77 -24.94
N GLN A 189 -4.63 19.62 -26.25
CA GLN A 189 -5.05 20.69 -27.17
C GLN A 189 -6.56 20.96 -27.09
N ARG A 190 -7.39 19.90 -27.00
CA ARG A 190 -8.85 20.03 -26.92
C ARG A 190 -9.30 20.81 -25.68
N TYR A 191 -8.76 20.50 -24.51
CA TYR A 191 -9.14 21.21 -23.29
C TYR A 191 -8.49 22.59 -23.20
N LEU A 192 -7.33 22.80 -23.84
CA LEU A 192 -6.80 24.15 -24.02
C LEU A 192 -7.76 25.02 -24.84
N SER A 193 -8.36 24.49 -25.91
CA SER A 193 -9.36 25.23 -26.69
C SER A 193 -10.60 25.55 -25.86
N PHE A 194 -11.11 24.60 -25.06
CA PHE A 194 -12.23 24.87 -24.15
C PHE A 194 -11.93 25.97 -23.12
N ILE A 195 -10.71 26.04 -22.57
CA ILE A 195 -10.29 27.12 -21.65
C ILE A 195 -10.31 28.48 -22.36
N ILE A 196 -9.85 28.52 -23.62
CA ILE A 196 -9.82 29.74 -24.43
C ILE A 196 -11.24 30.20 -24.77
N ASP A 197 -12.10 29.26 -25.20
CA ASP A 197 -13.49 29.53 -25.60
C ASP A 197 -14.34 30.01 -24.41
N ALA A 198 -14.05 29.53 -23.20
CA ALA A 198 -14.68 30.00 -21.96
C ALA A 198 -14.29 31.46 -21.59
N GLY A 199 -13.37 32.10 -22.33
CA GLY A 199 -13.02 33.51 -22.14
C GLY A 199 -12.22 33.79 -20.86
N ILE A 200 -11.56 32.78 -20.30
CA ILE A 200 -10.83 32.90 -19.04
C ILE A 200 -9.51 33.64 -19.24
N LYS A 201 -9.29 34.71 -18.46
CA LYS A 201 -8.07 35.54 -18.53
C LYS A 201 -6.94 35.08 -17.60
N ALA A 202 -7.17 34.01 -16.83
CA ALA A 202 -6.15 33.45 -15.95
C ALA A 202 -4.96 32.90 -16.77
N PRO A 203 -3.71 33.00 -16.29
CA PRO A 203 -2.58 32.35 -16.94
C PRO A 203 -2.79 30.84 -17.02
N VAL A 204 -2.50 30.23 -18.17
CA VAL A 204 -2.63 28.79 -18.38
C VAL A 204 -1.23 28.17 -18.46
N GLN A 205 -0.97 27.21 -17.58
CA GLN A 205 0.24 26.39 -17.58
C GLN A 205 -0.09 25.03 -18.17
N VAL A 206 0.47 24.72 -19.35
CA VAL A 206 0.25 23.45 -20.03
C VAL A 206 1.51 22.61 -19.91
N VAL A 207 1.39 21.41 -19.36
CA VAL A 207 2.50 20.47 -19.24
C VAL A 207 2.19 19.21 -20.04
N VAL A 208 3.15 18.79 -20.88
CA VAL A 208 3.10 17.54 -21.61
C VAL A 208 4.35 16.69 -21.33
N GLY A 209 4.21 15.37 -21.42
CA GLY A 209 5.33 14.46 -21.26
C GLY A 209 6.21 14.34 -22.50
N SER A 210 7.30 13.58 -22.36
CA SER A 210 8.24 13.27 -23.44
C SER A 210 7.63 12.39 -24.54
N ALA A 211 6.58 11.63 -24.24
CA ALA A 211 5.91 10.74 -25.20
C ALA A 211 4.74 11.42 -25.95
N TYR A 212 4.51 12.73 -25.72
CA TYR A 212 3.45 13.48 -26.38
C TYR A 212 3.84 13.84 -27.82
N THR A 213 3.13 13.29 -28.80
CA THR A 213 3.49 13.40 -30.23
C THR A 213 3.01 14.67 -30.91
N TYR A 214 2.12 15.45 -30.28
CA TYR A 214 1.47 16.63 -30.89
C TYR A 214 2.09 17.96 -30.43
N PHE A 215 3.34 17.97 -29.97
CA PHE A 215 3.93 19.16 -29.35
C PHE A 215 4.12 20.33 -30.33
N ASP A 216 4.59 20.07 -31.55
CA ASP A 216 4.78 21.12 -32.56
C ASP A 216 3.44 21.74 -32.99
N GLU A 217 2.41 20.92 -33.14
CA GLU A 217 1.04 21.36 -33.44
C GLU A 217 0.48 22.21 -32.30
N LEU A 218 0.68 21.79 -31.05
CA LEU A 218 0.27 22.55 -29.86
C LEU A 218 0.99 23.91 -29.80
N GLN A 219 2.29 23.96 -30.10
CA GLN A 219 3.03 25.22 -30.17
C GLN A 219 2.48 26.15 -31.26
N ALA A 220 2.20 25.62 -32.46
CA ALA A 220 1.63 26.38 -33.55
C ALA A 220 0.25 26.92 -33.19
N TYR A 221 -0.60 26.08 -32.59
CA TYR A 221 -1.92 26.45 -32.10
C TYR A 221 -1.85 27.59 -31.09
N VAL A 222 -0.94 27.52 -30.11
CA VAL A 222 -0.76 28.56 -29.07
C VAL A 222 -0.29 29.89 -29.67
N ARG A 223 0.59 29.88 -30.67
CA ARG A 223 1.05 31.10 -31.37
C ARG A 223 -0.07 31.83 -32.11
N GLN A 224 -1.12 31.13 -32.52
CA GLN A 224 -2.28 31.69 -33.21
C GLN A 224 -3.31 32.30 -32.27
N GLN A 225 -3.22 32.05 -30.96
CA GLN A 225 -4.20 32.52 -29.99
C GLN A 225 -4.07 34.02 -29.69
N ARG A 226 -5.15 34.61 -29.17
CA ARG A 226 -5.21 36.03 -28.82
C ARG A 226 -4.20 36.37 -27.72
N LYS A 227 -3.64 37.59 -27.78
CA LYS A 227 -2.63 38.10 -26.83
C LYS A 227 -3.17 38.40 -25.42
N ASP A 228 -4.47 38.29 -25.19
CA ASP A 228 -5.11 38.60 -23.91
C ASP A 228 -5.12 37.42 -22.91
N ILE A 229 -4.72 36.22 -23.34
CA ILE A 229 -4.48 35.06 -22.47
C ILE A 229 -2.98 34.71 -22.47
N LYS A 230 -2.40 34.51 -21.28
CA LYS A 230 -1.01 34.06 -21.14
C LYS A 230 -0.96 32.55 -21.05
N ILE A 231 -0.51 31.89 -22.12
CA ILE A 231 -0.31 30.44 -22.17
C ILE A 231 1.19 30.15 -22.11
N THR A 232 1.61 29.23 -21.23
CA THR A 232 3.00 28.77 -21.11
C THR A 232 3.04 27.26 -21.28
N LEU A 233 3.85 26.79 -22.22
CA LEU A 233 4.03 25.37 -22.52
C LEU A 233 5.30 24.87 -21.84
N HIS A 234 5.18 23.70 -21.22
CA HIS A 234 6.30 22.97 -20.62
C HIS A 234 6.30 21.54 -21.15
N GLN A 235 7.49 20.98 -21.35
CA GLN A 235 7.66 19.61 -21.82
C GLN A 235 8.70 18.90 -20.97
N ASN A 236 8.39 17.66 -20.56
CA ASN A 236 9.34 16.79 -19.87
C ASN A 236 10.00 17.43 -18.63
N VAL A 237 9.19 18.06 -17.78
CA VAL A 237 9.66 18.74 -16.56
C VAL A 237 9.92 17.76 -15.42
N SER A 238 10.88 18.10 -14.56
CA SER A 238 11.17 17.38 -13.33
C SER A 238 10.02 17.47 -12.31
N ALA A 239 10.04 16.62 -11.28
CA ALA A 239 9.03 16.65 -10.21
C ALA A 239 9.01 18.00 -9.46
N GLN A 240 10.18 18.59 -9.22
CA GLN A 240 10.32 19.88 -8.54
C GLN A 240 9.80 21.03 -9.41
N GLU A 241 10.14 21.06 -10.70
CA GLU A 241 9.61 22.06 -11.64
C GLU A 241 8.09 21.91 -11.78
N LEU A 242 7.59 20.68 -11.88
CA LEU A 242 6.15 20.42 -11.94
C LEU A 242 5.43 20.94 -10.69
N ALA A 243 5.98 20.73 -9.50
CA ALA A 243 5.41 21.26 -8.26
C ALA A 243 5.40 22.80 -8.25
N GLN A 244 6.43 23.46 -8.78
CA GLN A 244 6.45 24.93 -8.92
C GLN A 244 5.39 25.42 -9.92
N VAL A 245 5.25 24.74 -11.06
CA VAL A 245 4.25 25.06 -12.08
C VAL A 245 2.83 24.90 -11.51
N ILE A 246 2.56 23.77 -10.86
CA ILE A 246 1.27 23.51 -10.18
C ILE A 246 1.02 24.56 -9.09
N GLY A 247 2.01 24.88 -8.26
CA GLY A 247 1.90 25.90 -7.20
C GLY A 247 1.55 27.31 -7.71
N SER A 248 1.88 27.62 -8.96
CA SER A 248 1.48 28.89 -9.61
C SER A 248 0.01 28.95 -10.04
N CYS A 249 -0.72 27.83 -9.91
CA CYS A 249 -2.10 27.66 -10.35
C CYS A 249 -3.05 27.49 -9.15
N LYS A 250 -4.35 27.71 -9.40
CA LYS A 250 -5.45 27.50 -8.44
C LYS A 250 -6.34 26.31 -8.81
N ILE A 251 -6.50 26.08 -10.11
CA ILE A 251 -7.34 25.03 -10.67
C ILE A 251 -6.49 24.15 -11.57
N ALA A 252 -6.72 22.85 -11.54
CA ALA A 252 -6.13 21.90 -12.46
C ALA A 252 -7.20 21.21 -13.32
N VAL A 253 -6.94 21.11 -14.61
CA VAL A 253 -7.71 20.31 -15.57
C VAL A 253 -6.88 19.08 -15.91
N VAL A 254 -7.28 17.93 -15.38
CA VAL A 254 -6.45 16.71 -15.33
C VAL A 254 -7.30 15.44 -15.34
N PRO A 255 -6.82 14.31 -15.86
CA PRO A 255 -7.49 13.03 -15.73
C PRO A 255 -7.38 12.47 -14.31
N GLY A 256 -8.27 11.55 -13.94
CA GLY A 256 -8.30 10.83 -12.66
C GLY A 256 -7.14 9.84 -12.52
N SER A 257 -5.91 10.34 -12.54
CA SER A 257 -4.68 9.56 -12.48
C SER A 257 -3.73 10.13 -11.42
N SER A 258 -2.47 9.70 -11.41
CA SER A 258 -1.45 10.18 -10.46
C SER A 258 -1.30 11.70 -10.48
N ILE A 259 -1.41 12.36 -11.65
CA ILE A 259 -1.31 13.82 -11.74
C ILE A 259 -2.44 14.55 -10.99
N ALA A 260 -3.65 13.96 -10.93
CA ALA A 260 -4.74 14.52 -10.14
C ALA A 260 -4.44 14.43 -8.64
N LEU A 261 -3.84 13.33 -8.18
CA LEU A 261 -3.39 13.20 -6.79
C LEU A 261 -2.29 14.23 -6.45
N GLU A 262 -1.37 14.48 -7.38
CA GLU A 262 -0.30 15.48 -7.20
C GLU A 262 -0.85 16.91 -7.13
N CYS A 263 -1.80 17.26 -8.00
CA CYS A 263 -2.49 18.55 -7.97
C CYS A 263 -3.30 18.72 -6.67
N ALA A 264 -4.01 17.67 -6.25
CA ALA A 264 -4.75 17.66 -5.01
C ALA A 264 -3.84 17.80 -3.78
N GLY A 265 -2.68 17.14 -3.79
CA GLY A 265 -1.68 17.24 -2.72
C GLY A 265 -1.07 18.64 -2.56
N LEU A 266 -1.04 19.44 -3.63
CA LEU A 266 -0.67 20.87 -3.59
C LEU A 266 -1.86 21.81 -3.37
N GLY A 267 -3.04 21.25 -3.16
CA GLY A 267 -4.24 21.98 -2.77
C GLY A 267 -4.93 22.74 -3.90
N LEU A 268 -4.80 22.28 -5.15
CA LEU A 268 -5.60 22.78 -6.26
C LEU A 268 -7.00 22.18 -6.25
N HIS A 269 -7.98 22.95 -6.73
CA HIS A 269 -9.29 22.40 -7.09
C HIS A 269 -9.21 21.76 -8.48
N LEU A 270 -9.85 20.61 -8.65
CA LEU A 270 -9.71 19.84 -9.87
C LEU A 270 -10.98 19.90 -10.71
N VAL A 271 -10.80 20.07 -12.02
CA VAL A 271 -11.77 19.71 -13.05
C VAL A 271 -11.24 18.40 -13.64
N CYS A 272 -11.90 17.29 -13.34
CA CYS A 272 -11.34 15.96 -13.49
C CYS A 272 -12.30 15.00 -14.19
N GLY A 273 -11.77 14.07 -14.99
CA GLY A 273 -12.55 13.02 -15.64
C GLY A 273 -11.71 11.79 -15.94
N TYR A 274 -12.23 10.85 -16.73
CA TYR A 274 -11.52 9.64 -17.13
C TYR A 274 -11.54 9.45 -18.65
N TYR A 275 -10.56 8.74 -19.20
CA TYR A 275 -10.59 8.25 -20.58
C TYR A 275 -10.20 6.76 -20.71
N VAL A 276 -9.83 6.13 -19.58
CA VAL A 276 -9.62 4.69 -19.42
C VAL A 276 -10.24 4.25 -18.08
N ASP A 277 -10.67 2.99 -18.00
CA ASP A 277 -11.49 2.51 -16.87
C ASP A 277 -10.77 2.55 -15.51
N ASN A 278 -9.46 2.29 -15.49
CA ASN A 278 -8.66 2.32 -14.26
C ASN A 278 -8.55 3.72 -13.61
N GLN A 279 -8.95 4.79 -14.30
CA GLN A 279 -8.99 6.15 -13.74
C GLN A 279 -10.27 6.44 -12.94
N LYS A 280 -11.33 5.65 -13.12
CA LYS A 280 -12.64 5.89 -12.48
C LYS A 280 -12.54 5.85 -10.96
N GLY A 281 -11.69 4.98 -10.41
CA GLY A 281 -11.49 4.86 -8.96
C GLY A 281 -10.94 6.14 -8.32
N ILE A 282 -9.81 6.64 -8.85
CA ILE A 282 -9.21 7.89 -8.37
C ILE A 282 -10.17 9.08 -8.54
N LEU A 283 -10.85 9.16 -9.69
CA LEU A 283 -11.86 10.20 -9.94
C LEU A 283 -12.97 10.19 -8.89
N LYS A 284 -13.53 9.00 -8.60
CA LYS A 284 -14.56 8.84 -7.58
C LYS A 284 -14.05 9.28 -6.21
N MET A 285 -12.87 8.83 -5.80
CA MET A 285 -12.25 9.18 -4.52
C MET A 285 -12.07 10.70 -4.35
N LEU A 286 -11.60 11.39 -5.40
CA LEU A 286 -11.39 12.84 -5.36
C LEU A 286 -12.70 13.63 -5.40
N THR A 287 -13.72 13.11 -6.09
CA THR A 287 -15.06 13.71 -6.15
C THR A 287 -15.77 13.56 -4.80
N ASP A 288 -15.74 12.37 -4.21
CA ASP A 288 -16.33 12.09 -2.89
C ASP A 288 -15.65 12.92 -1.79
N ALA A 289 -14.35 13.21 -1.93
CA ALA A 289 -13.60 14.08 -1.03
C ALA A 289 -13.87 15.58 -1.25
N GLY A 290 -14.67 15.96 -2.25
CA GLY A 290 -14.99 17.36 -2.57
C GLY A 290 -13.82 18.18 -3.16
N VAL A 291 -12.77 17.50 -3.66
CA VAL A 291 -11.58 18.15 -4.24
C VAL A 291 -11.70 18.27 -5.77
N ALA A 292 -12.50 17.42 -6.40
CA ALA A 292 -12.71 17.39 -7.84
C ALA A 292 -14.17 17.59 -8.26
N VAL A 293 -14.36 18.34 -9.35
CA VAL A 293 -15.57 18.37 -10.15
C VAL A 293 -15.44 17.32 -11.26
N ASN A 294 -16.42 16.41 -11.35
CA ASN A 294 -16.39 15.28 -12.26
C ASN A 294 -16.97 15.63 -13.64
N LEU A 295 -16.15 15.48 -14.70
CA LEU A 295 -16.51 15.68 -16.10
C LEU A 295 -16.97 14.40 -16.84
N GLY A 296 -16.91 13.24 -16.19
CA GLY A 296 -17.19 11.95 -16.83
C GLY A 296 -16.11 11.56 -17.84
N ASN A 297 -16.54 11.04 -19.00
CA ASN A 297 -15.63 10.64 -20.06
C ASN A 297 -15.04 11.87 -20.77
N LEU A 298 -13.73 12.07 -20.63
CA LEU A 298 -13.01 13.23 -21.16
C LEU A 298 -13.02 13.30 -22.70
N GLN A 299 -13.24 12.17 -23.38
CA GLN A 299 -13.37 12.12 -24.84
C GLN A 299 -14.74 12.60 -25.32
N GLU A 300 -15.76 12.52 -24.46
CA GLU A 300 -17.15 12.83 -24.80
C GLU A 300 -17.59 14.20 -24.25
N ALA A 301 -16.89 14.75 -23.25
CA ALA A 301 -17.24 16.02 -22.64
C ALA A 301 -17.26 17.19 -23.65
N SER A 302 -18.32 18.01 -23.57
CA SER A 302 -18.51 19.21 -24.40
C SER A 302 -17.87 20.45 -23.76
N SER A 303 -17.72 21.52 -24.55
CA SER A 303 -17.24 22.82 -24.06
C SER A 303 -18.16 23.43 -23.00
N ASP A 304 -19.47 23.21 -23.12
CA ASP A 304 -20.46 23.70 -22.15
C ASP A 304 -20.31 22.99 -20.80
N MET A 305 -20.23 21.65 -20.82
CA MET A 305 -19.98 20.84 -19.62
C MET A 305 -18.67 21.26 -18.94
N PHE A 306 -17.62 21.48 -19.74
CA PHE A 306 -16.34 21.96 -19.23
C PHE A 306 -16.46 23.35 -18.58
N SER A 307 -17.17 24.28 -19.22
CA SER A 307 -17.34 25.64 -18.72
C SER A 307 -18.10 25.66 -17.39
N GLU A 308 -19.16 24.86 -17.25
CA GLU A 308 -19.90 24.69 -15.99
C GLU A 308 -19.00 24.12 -14.88
N ALA A 309 -18.25 23.06 -15.18
CA ALA A 309 -17.34 22.46 -14.22
C ALA A 309 -16.21 23.41 -13.78
N LEU A 310 -15.69 24.22 -14.71
CA LEU A 310 -14.67 25.21 -14.43
C LEU A 310 -15.20 26.32 -13.51
N LEU A 311 -16.42 26.81 -13.76
CA LEU A 311 -17.09 27.78 -12.91
C LEU A 311 -17.32 27.21 -11.50
N GLN A 312 -17.77 25.95 -11.41
CA GLN A 312 -17.95 25.27 -10.13
C GLN A 312 -16.63 25.17 -9.35
N ALA A 313 -15.54 24.76 -10.00
CA ALA A 313 -14.22 24.68 -9.38
C ALA A 313 -13.69 26.06 -8.93
N GLN A 314 -14.03 27.15 -9.64
CA GLN A 314 -13.70 28.51 -9.23
C GLN A 314 -14.46 28.96 -7.98
N GLN A 315 -15.73 28.56 -7.85
CA GLN A 315 -16.64 28.95 -6.76
C GLN A 315 -16.44 28.15 -5.48
N GLN A 316 -16.12 26.85 -5.57
CA GLN A 316 -15.87 25.96 -4.42
C GLN A 316 -14.52 26.25 -3.69
N GLY A 317 -13.88 27.37 -4.01
CA GLY A 317 -12.53 27.79 -3.61
C GLY A 317 -12.26 28.10 -2.14
N LYS A 318 -13.03 27.59 -1.18
CA LYS A 318 -12.78 27.74 0.26
C LYS A 318 -12.75 26.38 0.98
N GLU A 319 -11.57 26.04 1.50
CA GLU A 319 -11.30 25.14 2.64
C GLU A 319 -11.26 23.60 2.47
N VAL A 320 -11.54 22.99 1.32
CA VAL A 320 -11.48 21.51 1.23
C VAL A 320 -10.05 20.96 1.07
N THR A 321 -9.14 21.77 0.55
CA THR A 321 -7.82 21.33 0.05
C THR A 321 -6.79 20.99 1.13
N GLY A 322 -7.00 21.42 2.38
CA GLY A 322 -6.13 21.08 3.51
C GLY A 322 -6.48 19.76 4.22
N GLN A 323 -7.54 19.07 3.79
CA GLN A 323 -8.07 17.89 4.49
C GLN A 323 -7.80 16.54 3.81
N LEU A 324 -7.41 16.51 2.53
CA LEU A 324 -7.28 15.25 1.79
C LEU A 324 -6.30 14.26 2.44
N PHE A 325 -5.26 14.81 3.08
CA PHE A 325 -4.28 14.06 3.86
C PHE A 325 -4.21 14.54 5.33
N ALA A 326 -5.31 15.08 5.87
CA ALA A 326 -5.34 15.50 7.27
C ALA A 326 -5.01 14.32 8.21
N GLY A 327 -4.12 14.56 9.17
CA GLY A 327 -3.53 13.53 10.02
C GLY A 327 -2.13 13.15 9.55
N ASN A 328 -1.87 11.84 9.37
CA ASN A 328 -0.59 11.34 8.88
C ASN A 328 -0.54 11.35 7.35
N SER A 329 0.55 11.86 6.78
CA SER A 329 0.77 11.86 5.33
C SER A 329 0.77 10.42 4.77
N PRO A 330 0.44 10.22 3.47
CA PRO A 330 0.53 8.92 2.84
C PRO A 330 1.90 8.25 2.99
N ALA A 331 2.98 9.03 2.90
CA ALA A 331 4.34 8.54 3.14
C ALA A 331 4.53 8.01 4.57
N HIS A 332 4.01 8.71 5.59
CA HIS A 332 4.06 8.21 6.96
C HIS A 332 3.30 6.88 7.11
N ASN A 333 2.09 6.79 6.53
CA ASN A 333 1.27 5.58 6.62
C ASN A 333 1.94 4.39 5.93
N LEU A 334 2.49 4.59 4.73
CA LEU A 334 3.22 3.56 4.00
C LEU A 334 4.50 3.15 4.74
N LEU A 335 5.30 4.11 5.20
CA LEU A 335 6.52 3.82 5.98
C LEU A 335 6.21 2.99 7.23
N LYS A 336 5.13 3.33 7.96
CA LYS A 336 4.68 2.57 9.13
C LYS A 336 4.34 1.12 8.77
N GLU A 337 3.66 0.88 7.64
CA GLU A 337 3.30 -0.47 7.22
C GLU A 337 4.51 -1.26 6.72
N PHE A 338 5.41 -0.65 5.95
CA PHE A 338 6.67 -1.31 5.53
C PHE A 338 7.58 -1.64 6.72
N LYS A 339 7.64 -0.80 7.76
CA LYS A 339 8.36 -1.13 9.00
C LYS A 339 7.78 -2.37 9.69
N LYS A 340 6.45 -2.47 9.78
CA LYS A 340 5.79 -3.68 10.32
C LYS A 340 6.08 -4.91 9.49
N LEU A 341 6.06 -4.81 8.17
CA LEU A 341 6.41 -5.90 7.25
C LEU A 341 7.86 -6.35 7.47
N SER A 342 8.80 -5.41 7.58
CA SER A 342 10.21 -5.71 7.88
C SER A 342 10.40 -6.37 9.25
N THR A 343 9.70 -5.89 10.29
CA THR A 343 9.71 -6.53 11.61
C THR A 343 9.10 -7.93 11.55
N ALA A 344 8.03 -8.13 10.78
CA ALA A 344 7.41 -9.43 10.61
C ALA A 344 8.33 -10.42 9.88
N ALA A 345 9.11 -9.97 8.89
CA ALA A 345 10.10 -10.80 8.22
C ALA A 345 11.13 -11.36 9.21
N GLN A 346 11.64 -10.51 10.10
CA GLN A 346 12.64 -10.86 11.13
C GLN A 346 12.10 -11.70 12.30
N LEU A 347 10.78 -11.88 12.41
CA LEU A 347 10.16 -12.64 13.50
C LEU A 347 10.51 -14.13 13.36
N GLN A 348 11.20 -14.68 14.33
CA GLN A 348 11.49 -16.11 14.40
C GLN A 348 10.41 -16.83 15.20
N ILE A 349 10.25 -18.12 14.91
CA ILE A 349 9.30 -18.98 15.59
C ILE A 349 9.94 -20.35 15.84
N ARG A 350 9.72 -20.90 17.04
CA ARG A 350 10.10 -22.27 17.40
C ARG A 350 9.06 -22.89 18.31
N GLU A 351 9.10 -24.22 18.42
CA GLU A 351 8.33 -24.93 19.46
C GLU A 351 8.81 -24.53 20.86
N ALA A 352 7.87 -24.51 21.79
CA ALA A 352 8.12 -24.25 23.20
C ALA A 352 8.83 -25.46 23.85
N GLN A 353 9.76 -25.16 24.76
CA GLN A 353 10.62 -26.16 25.42
C GLN A 353 10.39 -26.14 26.94
N GLU A 354 10.85 -27.17 27.65
CA GLU A 354 10.75 -27.24 29.12
C GLU A 354 11.35 -25.99 29.81
N ALA A 355 12.41 -25.42 29.23
CA ALA A 355 13.06 -24.22 29.74
C ALA A 355 12.20 -22.93 29.65
N ASP A 356 11.14 -22.90 28.83
CA ASP A 356 10.31 -21.70 28.65
C ASP A 356 9.18 -21.58 29.69
N VAL A 357 9.04 -22.55 30.61
CA VAL A 357 7.92 -22.62 31.57
C VAL A 357 7.76 -21.35 32.40
N GLU A 358 8.86 -20.76 32.84
CA GLU A 358 8.83 -19.53 33.63
C GLU A 358 8.40 -18.32 32.79
N LEU A 359 8.83 -18.27 31.53
CA LEU A 359 8.44 -17.20 30.61
C LEU A 359 6.94 -17.25 30.30
N TYR A 360 6.41 -18.45 29.99
CA TYR A 360 4.97 -18.65 29.78
C TYR A 360 4.17 -18.33 31.04
N PHE A 361 4.67 -18.70 32.22
CA PHE A 361 4.02 -18.37 33.49
C PHE A 361 3.91 -16.85 33.68
N ASN A 362 5.00 -16.13 33.46
CA ASN A 362 5.06 -14.68 33.65
C ASN A 362 4.13 -13.96 32.66
N TRP A 363 4.14 -14.34 31.38
CA TRP A 363 3.24 -13.72 30.40
C TRP A 363 1.78 -14.08 30.61
N ALA A 364 1.49 -15.32 31.04
CA ALA A 364 0.13 -15.71 31.39
C ALA A 364 -0.37 -14.85 32.55
N ASN A 365 0.42 -14.66 33.62
CA ASN A 365 0.04 -13.87 34.79
C ASN A 365 0.17 -12.34 34.64
N ASP A 366 0.65 -11.84 33.50
CA ASP A 366 0.65 -10.40 33.24
C ASP A 366 -0.76 -9.81 33.41
N PRO A 367 -0.93 -8.65 34.09
CA PRO A 367 -2.25 -8.10 34.38
C PRO A 367 -3.15 -7.88 33.15
N GLU A 368 -2.60 -7.43 32.02
CA GLU A 368 -3.38 -7.22 30.80
C GLU A 368 -3.74 -8.55 30.14
N THR A 369 -2.82 -9.53 30.16
CA THR A 369 -3.12 -10.89 29.69
C THR A 369 -4.23 -11.53 30.53
N ARG A 370 -4.18 -11.44 31.87
CA ARG A 370 -5.21 -11.99 32.76
C ARG A 370 -6.55 -11.30 32.61
N ALA A 371 -6.58 -9.97 32.49
CA ALA A 371 -7.83 -9.23 32.29
C ALA A 371 -8.61 -9.64 31.04
N ASN A 372 -7.90 -10.17 30.03
CA ASN A 372 -8.46 -10.63 28.76
C ASN A 372 -8.64 -12.15 28.65
N ALA A 373 -8.24 -12.91 29.68
CA ALA A 373 -8.39 -14.36 29.71
C ALA A 373 -9.79 -14.78 30.19
N ILE A 374 -10.21 -15.99 29.81
CA ILE A 374 -11.49 -16.58 30.25
C ILE A 374 -11.54 -16.72 31.78
N ASN A 375 -10.43 -17.19 32.38
CA ASN A 375 -10.22 -17.16 33.81
C ASN A 375 -9.19 -16.07 34.15
N GLN A 376 -9.65 -15.07 34.90
CA GLN A 376 -8.89 -13.88 35.27
C GLN A 376 -8.12 -14.05 36.60
N ASP A 377 -8.36 -15.14 37.34
CA ASP A 377 -7.66 -15.41 38.59
C ASP A 377 -6.15 -15.61 38.35
N PRO A 378 -5.29 -15.16 39.29
CA PRO A 378 -3.86 -15.43 39.23
C PRO A 378 -3.60 -16.94 39.19
N ILE A 379 -2.74 -17.35 38.27
CA ILE A 379 -2.35 -18.75 38.12
C ILE A 379 -1.25 -19.05 39.13
N LEU A 380 -1.44 -20.11 39.94
CA LEU A 380 -0.42 -20.60 40.86
C LEU A 380 0.72 -21.30 40.09
N TYR A 381 1.97 -21.02 40.47
CA TYR A 381 3.16 -21.52 39.76
C TYR A 381 3.19 -23.04 39.63
N ASN A 382 2.95 -23.78 40.72
CA ASN A 382 2.97 -25.25 40.69
C ASN A 382 1.90 -25.83 39.74
N SER A 383 0.71 -25.23 39.71
CA SER A 383 -0.36 -25.63 38.80
C SER A 383 0.00 -25.33 37.34
N HIS A 384 0.65 -24.19 37.08
CA HIS A 384 1.14 -23.83 35.75
C HIS A 384 2.22 -24.79 35.25
N VAL A 385 3.20 -25.13 36.08
CA VAL A 385 4.29 -26.07 35.70
C VAL A 385 3.72 -27.43 35.30
N GLN A 386 2.75 -27.95 36.05
CA GLN A 386 2.07 -29.20 35.70
C GLN A 386 1.32 -29.09 34.37
N TRP A 387 0.53 -28.03 34.19
CA TRP A 387 -0.21 -27.77 32.96
C TRP A 387 0.71 -27.62 31.74
N TYR A 388 1.76 -26.82 31.85
CA TYR A 388 2.71 -26.52 30.77
C TYR A 388 3.45 -27.78 30.32
N ASN A 389 3.98 -28.55 31.26
CA ASN A 389 4.67 -29.81 30.97
C ASN A 389 3.74 -30.85 30.33
N GLY A 390 2.45 -30.85 30.69
CA GLY A 390 1.45 -31.67 30.02
C GLY A 390 1.19 -31.22 28.59
N LYS A 391 1.11 -29.90 28.37
CA LYS A 391 0.81 -29.30 27.06
C LYS A 391 1.93 -29.49 26.04
N ILE A 392 3.20 -29.22 26.39
CA ILE A 392 4.33 -29.40 25.46
C ILE A 392 4.59 -30.86 25.07
N LYS A 393 4.05 -31.83 25.83
CA LYS A 393 4.14 -33.28 25.56
C LYS A 393 2.90 -33.83 24.86
N SER A 394 1.87 -33.02 24.69
CA SER A 394 0.59 -33.42 24.10
C SER A 394 0.67 -33.43 22.58
N ALA A 395 0.19 -34.49 21.94
CA ALA A 395 -0.02 -34.51 20.49
C ALA A 395 -1.23 -33.67 20.04
N GLN A 396 -2.00 -33.12 20.99
CA GLN A 396 -3.19 -32.30 20.72
C GLN A 396 -2.93 -30.80 20.96
N SER A 397 -1.69 -30.41 21.26
CA SER A 397 -1.35 -29.02 21.56
C SER A 397 -0.07 -28.61 20.87
N TYR A 398 -0.09 -27.45 20.21
CA TYR A 398 1.06 -26.83 19.59
C TYR A 398 1.36 -25.54 20.30
N LEU A 399 2.52 -25.44 20.96
CA LEU A 399 2.96 -24.24 21.66
C LEU A 399 4.17 -23.66 20.95
N TYR A 400 4.07 -22.42 20.50
CA TYR A 400 5.12 -21.74 19.77
C TYR A 400 5.60 -20.51 20.51
N LEU A 401 6.92 -20.37 20.62
CA LEU A 401 7.57 -19.15 21.08
C LEU A 401 8.00 -18.31 19.88
N LEU A 402 7.70 -17.01 19.95
CA LEU A 402 8.12 -16.01 18.97
C LEU A 402 9.29 -15.21 19.51
N SER A 403 10.29 -14.93 18.66
CA SER A 403 11.45 -14.12 19.02
C SER A 403 11.84 -13.10 17.93
N LEU A 404 12.40 -11.97 18.36
CA LEU A 404 13.07 -11.00 17.50
C LEU A 404 14.53 -10.89 17.96
N GLN A 405 15.48 -11.18 17.08
CA GLN A 405 16.92 -11.15 17.42
C GLN A 405 17.20 -11.93 18.71
N ASP A 406 16.67 -13.16 18.79
CA ASP A 406 16.71 -14.06 19.94
C ASP A 406 15.99 -13.60 21.23
N ALA A 407 15.49 -12.36 21.28
CA ALA A 407 14.66 -11.90 22.39
C ALA A 407 13.23 -12.47 22.26
N PRO A 408 12.69 -13.17 23.28
CA PRO A 408 11.31 -13.64 23.26
C PRO A 408 10.31 -12.47 23.26
N VAL A 409 9.35 -12.48 22.33
CA VAL A 409 8.40 -11.37 22.15
C VAL A 409 6.93 -11.77 22.26
N GLY A 410 6.64 -13.07 22.32
CA GLY A 410 5.29 -13.56 22.50
C GLY A 410 5.18 -15.07 22.31
N GLN A 411 3.96 -15.57 22.44
CA GLN A 411 3.62 -16.98 22.24
C GLN A 411 2.31 -17.12 21.47
N VAL A 412 2.16 -18.24 20.77
CA VAL A 412 0.91 -18.69 20.19
C VAL A 412 0.73 -20.16 20.54
N ARG A 413 -0.48 -20.52 20.97
CA ARG A 413 -0.89 -21.88 21.25
C ARG A 413 -2.10 -22.27 20.39
N PHE A 414 -2.07 -23.49 19.89
CA PHE A 414 -3.22 -24.16 19.28
C PHE A 414 -3.56 -25.40 20.10
N ASP A 415 -4.82 -25.57 20.47
CA ASP A 415 -5.34 -26.77 21.11
C ASP A 415 -6.36 -27.46 20.21
N ALA A 416 -6.20 -28.76 19.94
CA ALA A 416 -7.16 -29.52 19.16
C ALA A 416 -8.46 -29.73 19.96
N GLU A 417 -9.58 -29.33 19.39
CA GLU A 417 -10.93 -29.49 19.92
C GLU A 417 -11.85 -30.01 18.83
N GLY A 418 -12.07 -31.33 18.82
CA GLY A 418 -12.85 -32.00 17.77
C GLY A 418 -12.15 -31.92 16.42
N ASP A 419 -12.80 -31.23 15.46
CA ASP A 419 -12.29 -30.99 14.10
C ASP A 419 -11.60 -29.62 13.94
N ALA A 420 -11.40 -28.89 15.03
CA ALA A 420 -10.85 -27.54 15.02
C ALA A 420 -9.63 -27.38 15.94
N PHE A 421 -8.91 -26.28 15.75
CA PHE A 421 -7.87 -25.82 16.66
C PHE A 421 -8.28 -24.49 17.31
N LEU A 422 -8.35 -24.47 18.65
CA LEU A 422 -8.58 -23.26 19.43
C LEU A 422 -7.27 -22.48 19.59
N ILE A 423 -7.32 -21.19 19.28
CA ILE A 423 -6.17 -20.28 19.34
C ILE A 423 -6.15 -19.54 20.68
N ASP A 424 -4.97 -19.53 21.29
CA ASP A 424 -4.58 -18.61 22.36
C ASP A 424 -3.26 -17.93 21.98
N TYR A 425 -3.09 -16.66 22.29
CA TYR A 425 -1.82 -15.99 22.05
C TYR A 425 -1.62 -14.81 23.00
N SER A 426 -0.36 -14.45 23.24
CA SER A 426 -0.01 -13.24 23.98
C SER A 426 1.27 -12.63 23.45
N VAL A 427 1.33 -11.29 23.46
CA VAL A 427 2.55 -10.52 23.16
C VAL A 427 3.12 -10.06 24.49
N ALA A 428 4.45 -10.18 24.62
CA ALA A 428 5.18 -9.73 25.79
C ALA A 428 4.87 -8.24 26.08
N PRO A 429 4.68 -7.84 27.36
CA PRO A 429 4.23 -6.49 27.72
C PRO A 429 5.04 -5.36 27.08
N GLU A 430 6.36 -5.51 27.07
CA GLU A 430 7.32 -4.55 26.54
C GLU A 430 7.37 -4.50 24.99
N HIS A 431 6.66 -5.41 24.31
CA HIS A 431 6.61 -5.52 22.85
C HIS A 431 5.21 -5.28 22.25
N ARG A 432 4.24 -4.84 23.07
CA ARG A 432 2.86 -4.52 22.63
C ARG A 432 2.83 -3.31 21.71
N GLY A 433 1.80 -3.23 20.84
CA GLY A 433 1.61 -2.11 19.90
C GLY A 433 2.48 -2.15 18.63
N LEU A 434 3.45 -3.08 18.54
CA LEU A 434 4.34 -3.22 17.38
C LEU A 434 3.75 -4.06 16.23
N GLY A 435 2.50 -4.52 16.35
CA GLY A 435 1.83 -5.37 15.36
C GLY A 435 2.19 -6.86 15.45
N LEU A 436 2.90 -7.27 16.50
CA LEU A 436 3.42 -8.64 16.67
C LEU A 436 2.36 -9.71 16.87
N GLY A 437 1.18 -9.37 17.41
CA GLY A 437 0.09 -10.34 17.51
C GLY A 437 -0.34 -10.87 16.15
N ARG A 438 -0.41 -9.99 15.14
CA ARG A 438 -0.77 -10.36 13.78
C ARG A 438 0.31 -11.18 13.10
N SER A 439 1.56 -10.70 13.08
CA SER A 439 2.66 -11.42 12.43
C SER A 439 2.98 -12.74 13.12
N GLY A 440 2.86 -12.78 14.46
CA GLY A 440 2.99 -13.97 15.27
C GLY A 440 1.97 -15.05 14.90
N LEU A 441 0.69 -14.69 14.82
CA LEU A 441 -0.36 -15.63 14.40
C LEU A 441 -0.14 -16.15 12.98
N ILE A 442 0.26 -15.30 12.01
CA ILE A 442 0.56 -15.75 10.65
C ILE A 442 1.67 -16.81 10.68
N LYS A 443 2.80 -16.53 11.35
CA LYS A 443 3.92 -17.49 11.42
C LYS A 443 3.52 -18.78 12.13
N ALA A 444 2.75 -18.69 13.19
CA ALA A 444 2.29 -19.84 13.95
C ALA A 444 1.30 -20.70 13.16
N ILE A 445 0.39 -20.08 12.39
CA ILE A 445 -0.50 -20.78 11.47
C ILE A 445 0.30 -21.51 10.38
N GLU A 446 1.30 -20.87 9.78
CA GLU A 446 2.15 -21.52 8.77
C GLU A 446 2.97 -22.69 9.36
N GLN A 447 3.37 -22.64 10.64
CA GLN A 447 3.98 -23.79 11.31
C GLN A 447 2.97 -24.91 11.57
N LEU A 448 1.76 -24.57 12.02
CA LEU A 448 0.69 -25.55 12.20
C LEU A 448 0.36 -26.25 10.88
N LYS A 449 0.27 -25.53 9.76
CA LYS A 449 0.05 -26.11 8.41
C LYS A 449 1.13 -27.11 7.99
N LYS A 450 2.36 -26.95 8.47
CA LYS A 450 3.46 -27.89 8.19
C LYS A 450 3.39 -29.12 9.08
N ALA A 451 2.98 -28.95 10.33
CA ALA A 451 2.83 -30.04 11.29
C ALA A 451 1.59 -30.89 10.98
N GLU A 452 0.50 -30.27 10.55
CA GLU A 452 -0.77 -30.93 10.25
C GLU A 452 -0.98 -31.09 8.76
N SER A 453 -0.94 -32.34 8.29
CA SER A 453 -1.10 -32.66 6.87
C SER A 453 -2.58 -32.73 6.43
N ALA A 454 -3.51 -32.76 7.39
CA ALA A 454 -4.94 -32.87 7.13
C ALA A 454 -5.53 -31.48 6.82
N ALA A 455 -5.83 -31.24 5.55
CA ALA A 455 -6.58 -30.06 5.09
C ALA A 455 -8.07 -30.41 4.90
N PRO A 456 -8.99 -29.46 5.14
CA PRO A 456 -8.76 -28.09 5.59
C PRO A 456 -8.55 -27.97 7.11
N LEU A 457 -7.73 -27.00 7.54
CA LEU A 457 -7.62 -26.64 8.96
C LEU A 457 -8.74 -25.67 9.34
N LEU A 458 -9.50 -26.01 10.39
CA LEU A 458 -10.46 -25.12 11.01
C LEU A 458 -9.84 -24.50 12.26
N LEU A 459 -9.66 -23.18 12.24
CA LEU A 459 -9.12 -22.41 13.36
C LEU A 459 -10.24 -21.64 14.05
N LYS A 460 -10.29 -21.71 15.37
CA LYS A 460 -11.28 -21.02 16.22
C LYS A 460 -10.58 -20.12 17.21
N ALA A 461 -11.18 -18.99 17.53
CA ALA A 461 -10.75 -18.14 18.62
C ALA A 461 -11.95 -17.56 19.37
N LEU A 462 -11.79 -17.43 20.68
CA LEU A 462 -12.77 -16.79 21.56
C LEU A 462 -12.14 -15.53 22.14
N VAL A 463 -12.71 -14.36 21.83
CA VAL A 463 -12.11 -13.07 22.16
C VAL A 463 -13.08 -12.25 22.97
N LYS A 464 -12.67 -11.83 24.17
CA LYS A 464 -13.47 -10.97 25.05
C LYS A 464 -13.86 -9.69 24.32
N ASP A 465 -15.10 -9.25 24.45
CA ASP A 465 -15.60 -8.12 23.66
C ASP A 465 -14.91 -6.78 23.96
N THR A 466 -14.38 -6.63 25.17
CA THR A 466 -13.56 -5.49 25.58
C THR A 466 -12.15 -5.52 25.00
N ASN A 467 -11.67 -6.67 24.50
CA ASN A 467 -10.33 -6.81 23.91
C ASN A 467 -10.33 -6.37 22.44
N VAL A 468 -10.43 -5.06 22.22
CA VAL A 468 -10.45 -4.44 20.89
C VAL A 468 -9.20 -4.79 20.07
N ALA A 469 -8.04 -4.91 20.72
CA ALA A 469 -6.78 -5.21 20.05
C ALA A 469 -6.78 -6.61 19.41
N SER A 470 -7.20 -7.65 20.16
CA SER A 470 -7.28 -9.00 19.61
C SER A 470 -8.37 -9.14 18.54
N LYS A 471 -9.53 -8.50 18.71
CA LYS A 471 -10.58 -8.48 17.68
C LYS A 471 -10.05 -7.93 16.36
N ALA A 472 -9.32 -6.81 16.42
CA ALA A 472 -8.68 -6.21 15.25
C ALA A 472 -7.63 -7.13 14.61
N VAL A 473 -6.90 -7.93 15.40
CA VAL A 473 -5.93 -8.90 14.87
C VAL A 473 -6.65 -9.99 14.07
N PHE A 474 -7.64 -10.67 14.64
CA PHE A 474 -8.38 -11.75 13.95
C PHE A 474 -9.09 -11.25 12.70
N GLU A 475 -9.72 -10.07 12.76
CA GLU A 475 -10.37 -9.46 11.59
C GLU A 475 -9.37 -9.08 10.50
N SER A 476 -8.17 -8.61 10.88
CA SER A 476 -7.10 -8.32 9.91
C SER A 476 -6.48 -9.56 9.26
N LEU A 477 -6.84 -10.76 9.76
CA LEU A 477 -6.48 -12.07 9.23
C LEU A 477 -7.67 -12.76 8.56
N HIS A 478 -8.73 -12.00 8.26
CA HIS A 478 -9.94 -12.46 7.58
C HIS A 478 -10.71 -13.59 8.32
N PHE A 479 -10.52 -13.70 9.65
CA PHE A 479 -11.40 -14.54 10.46
C PHE A 479 -12.82 -13.97 10.44
N LYS A 480 -13.80 -14.85 10.26
CA LYS A 480 -15.22 -14.49 10.27
C LYS A 480 -15.76 -14.55 11.68
N ARG A 481 -16.55 -13.55 12.06
CA ARG A 481 -17.37 -13.62 13.29
C ARG A 481 -18.48 -14.63 13.06
N THR A 482 -18.58 -15.64 13.93
CA THR A 482 -19.56 -16.74 13.77
C THR A 482 -20.59 -16.79 14.90
N GLY A 483 -20.32 -16.16 16.03
CA GLY A 483 -21.20 -16.19 17.18
C GLY A 483 -20.73 -15.32 18.34
N HIS A 484 -21.53 -15.36 19.40
CA HIS A 484 -21.24 -14.74 20.69
C HIS A 484 -21.53 -15.74 21.80
N GLU A 485 -20.75 -15.67 22.87
CA GLU A 485 -20.89 -16.54 24.04
C GLU A 485 -20.61 -15.74 25.32
N SER A 486 -21.38 -16.00 26.37
CA SER A 486 -21.18 -15.37 27.68
C SER A 486 -20.60 -16.39 28.66
N ILE A 487 -19.41 -16.11 29.19
CA ILE A 487 -18.70 -16.96 30.15
C ILE A 487 -18.34 -16.10 31.37
N ASN A 488 -18.70 -16.56 32.57
CA ASN A 488 -18.40 -15.85 33.83
C ASN A 488 -18.85 -14.37 33.86
N GLN A 489 -20.06 -14.07 33.33
CA GLN A 489 -20.62 -12.72 33.22
C GLN A 489 -19.87 -11.77 32.26
N GLU A 490 -19.00 -12.31 31.41
CA GLU A 490 -18.27 -11.58 30.40
C GLU A 490 -18.68 -12.08 29.01
N ASP A 491 -18.74 -11.18 28.03
CA ASP A 491 -19.13 -11.50 26.67
C ASP A 491 -17.92 -11.68 25.75
N TYR A 492 -18.00 -12.67 24.89
CA TYR A 492 -16.95 -13.05 23.96
C TYR A 492 -17.51 -13.16 22.53
N THR A 493 -16.73 -12.68 21.57
CA THR A 493 -16.97 -12.92 20.14
C THR A 493 -16.24 -14.19 19.71
N GLN A 494 -16.92 -15.07 18.98
CA GLN A 494 -16.35 -16.25 18.35
C GLN A 494 -15.88 -15.93 16.92
N TYR A 495 -14.66 -16.34 16.61
CA TYR A 495 -14.01 -16.16 15.30
C TYR A 495 -13.64 -17.51 14.69
N GLU A 496 -13.87 -17.66 13.38
CA GLU A 496 -13.47 -18.85 12.63
C GLU A 496 -12.70 -18.49 11.35
N LEU A 497 -11.69 -19.31 11.04
CA LEU A 497 -10.98 -19.28 9.76
C LEU A 497 -10.81 -20.72 9.25
N ARG A 498 -11.17 -20.95 8.00
CA ARG A 498 -10.90 -22.21 7.29
C ARG A 498 -9.74 -22.01 6.34
N ILE A 499 -8.69 -22.79 6.51
CA ILE A 499 -7.48 -22.72 5.69
C ILE A 499 -7.41 -23.98 4.83
N ALA A 500 -7.29 -23.76 3.52
CA ALA A 500 -7.09 -24.82 2.54
C ALA A 500 -5.65 -25.35 2.51
#